data_AF-A0A1M6SNN1-F1
#
_entry.id   AF-A0A1M6SNN1-F1
#
_cell.length_a   1.000
_cell.length_b   1.000
_cell.length_c   1.000
_cell.angle_alpha   90.00
_cell.angle_beta   90.00
_cell.angle_gamma   90.00
#
_symmetry.space_group_name_H-M   'P 1'
#
loop_
_entity.id
_entity.type
_entity.pdbx_description
1 polymer ?
#
loop_
_entity_poly.entity_id
_entity_poly.type
_entity_poly.pdbx_seq_one_letter_code
_entity_poly.pdbx_strand_id
1 'polypeptide(L)'
;MVKANYITILGKFLDIIDWKILKQSTYLLDTNYYIAQNHLKALIYFHLAQLDSLRDIHDFMESDSDLNELINPVSLGSLSNYNNNINFEVYIPLLNQIIATAMNQLSIDHKIKEFGSVKIIDSSTVSMALSYFKWAEFR
;
A
#
# COMPACT_ATOMS: atom_id res chain seq x y z
N MET A 1 -2.66 23.29 -3.20
CA MET A 1 -3.58 22.77 -4.24
C MET A 1 -2.82 21.72 -5.05
N VAL A 2 -2.91 20.44 -4.64
CA VAL A 2 -2.25 19.27 -5.28
C VAL A 2 -3.20 18.04 -5.34
N LYS A 3 -4.40 18.10 -4.75
CA LYS A 3 -5.31 16.96 -4.50
C LYS A 3 -5.79 16.21 -5.75
N ALA A 4 -6.19 16.92 -6.82
CA ALA A 4 -6.73 16.29 -8.04
C ALA A 4 -5.72 15.39 -8.78
N ASN A 5 -4.41 15.57 -8.52
CA ASN A 5 -3.37 14.79 -9.17
C ASN A 5 -3.28 13.36 -8.60
N TYR A 6 -3.47 13.18 -7.29
CA TYR A 6 -3.27 11.89 -6.65
C TYR A 6 -4.28 10.82 -7.05
N ILE A 7 -5.55 11.21 -7.25
CA ILE A 7 -6.61 10.30 -7.72
C ILE A 7 -6.29 9.82 -9.14
N THR A 8 -5.84 10.72 -10.02
CA THR A 8 -5.43 10.36 -11.38
C THR A 8 -4.20 9.45 -11.39
N ILE A 9 -3.20 9.73 -10.53
CA ILE A 9 -2.02 8.88 -10.38
C ILE A 9 -2.41 7.51 -9.83
N LEU A 10 -3.30 7.46 -8.82
CA LEU A 10 -3.83 6.22 -8.27
C LEU A 10 -4.45 5.38 -9.39
N GLY A 11 -5.36 5.94 -10.19
CA GLY A 11 -5.97 5.22 -11.32
C GLY A 11 -4.92 4.56 -12.23
N LYS A 12 -3.88 5.31 -12.63
CA LYS A 12 -2.77 4.78 -13.45
C LYS A 12 -2.00 3.65 -12.75
N PHE A 13 -1.79 3.73 -11.44
CA PHE A 13 -1.17 2.65 -10.67
C PHE A 13 -2.06 1.41 -10.63
N LEU A 14 -3.36 1.59 -10.43
CA LEU A 14 -4.33 0.49 -10.38
C LEU A 14 -4.44 -0.26 -11.72
N ASP A 15 -4.22 0.43 -12.84
CA ASP A 15 -4.19 -0.18 -14.19
C ASP A 15 -3.00 -1.13 -14.41
N ILE A 16 -1.91 -0.96 -13.64
CA ILE A 16 -0.71 -1.81 -13.71
C ILE A 16 -0.87 -3.10 -12.88
N ILE A 17 -1.77 -3.08 -11.90
CA ILE A 17 -1.96 -4.20 -10.95
C ILE A 17 -2.68 -5.36 -11.64
N ASP A 18 -2.06 -6.55 -11.60
CA ASP A 18 -2.74 -7.78 -12.00
C ASP A 18 -3.66 -8.28 -10.87
N TRP A 19 -4.93 -7.87 -10.95
CA TRP A 19 -5.96 -8.26 -9.99
C TRP A 19 -6.25 -9.76 -9.97
N LYS A 20 -5.89 -10.53 -11.02
CA LYS A 20 -6.07 -11.98 -11.03
C LYS A 20 -5.09 -12.65 -10.07
N ILE A 21 -3.85 -12.15 -9.99
CA ILE A 21 -2.83 -12.64 -9.04
C ILE A 21 -3.31 -12.40 -7.61
N LEU A 22 -3.83 -11.20 -7.30
CA LEU A 22 -4.38 -10.92 -5.99
C LEU A 22 -5.54 -11.87 -5.67
N LYS A 23 -6.46 -12.07 -6.61
CA LYS A 23 -7.60 -12.99 -6.43
C LYS A 23 -7.16 -14.42 -6.12
N GLN A 24 -6.17 -14.94 -6.83
CA GLN A 24 -5.60 -16.26 -6.58
C GLN A 24 -4.96 -16.34 -5.19
N SER A 25 -4.16 -15.34 -4.82
CA SER A 25 -3.49 -15.32 -3.51
C SER A 25 -4.49 -15.24 -2.35
N THR A 26 -5.53 -14.41 -2.48
CA THR A 26 -6.60 -14.30 -1.48
C THR A 26 -7.37 -15.61 -1.30
N TYR A 27 -7.57 -16.37 -2.38
CA TYR A 27 -8.20 -17.70 -2.30
C TYR A 27 -7.31 -18.70 -1.55
N LEU A 28 -6.00 -18.72 -1.83
CA LEU A 28 -5.06 -19.63 -1.16
C LEU A 28 -4.92 -19.36 0.34
N LEU A 29 -5.06 -18.11 0.75
CA LEU A 29 -4.87 -17.66 2.14
C LEU A 29 -6.20 -17.39 2.87
N ASP A 30 -7.33 -17.90 2.34
CA ASP A 30 -8.67 -17.74 2.92
C ASP A 30 -9.01 -16.30 3.33
N THR A 31 -8.60 -15.33 2.50
CA THR A 31 -8.80 -13.91 2.72
C THR A 31 -9.88 -13.40 1.78
N ASN A 32 -10.78 -12.53 2.25
CA ASN A 32 -11.79 -11.93 1.40
C ASN A 32 -11.14 -11.02 0.33
N TYR A 33 -11.29 -11.39 -0.94
CA TYR A 33 -10.73 -10.66 -2.08
C TYR A 33 -11.11 -9.18 -2.13
N TYR A 34 -12.39 -8.85 -1.92
CA TYR A 34 -12.85 -7.46 -2.03
C TYR A 34 -12.30 -6.60 -0.88
N ILE A 35 -12.18 -7.17 0.31
CA ILE A 35 -11.55 -6.50 1.46
C ILE A 35 -10.06 -6.28 1.18
N ALA A 36 -9.33 -7.32 0.76
CA ALA A 36 -7.90 -7.21 0.45
C ALA A 36 -7.61 -6.24 -0.70
N GLN A 37 -8.45 -6.25 -1.74
CA GLN A 37 -8.38 -5.32 -2.86
C GLN A 37 -8.59 -3.88 -2.40
N ASN A 38 -9.67 -3.61 -1.67
CA ASN A 38 -9.97 -2.26 -1.21
C ASN A 38 -8.89 -1.72 -0.27
N HIS A 39 -8.41 -2.58 0.62
CA HIS A 39 -7.31 -2.28 1.53
C HIS A 39 -6.02 -1.92 0.77
N LEU A 40 -5.65 -2.69 -0.25
CA LEU A 40 -4.47 -2.39 -1.06
C LEU A 40 -4.59 -1.03 -1.76
N LYS A 41 -5.76 -0.71 -2.33
CA LYS A 41 -5.99 0.59 -2.95
C LYS A 41 -5.83 1.73 -1.94
N ALA A 42 -6.36 1.57 -0.73
CA ALA A 42 -6.21 2.53 0.36
C ALA A 42 -4.73 2.73 0.74
N LEU A 43 -3.95 1.64 0.87
CA LEU A 43 -2.52 1.71 1.17
C LEU A 43 -1.72 2.43 0.08
N ILE A 44 -1.99 2.15 -1.20
CA ILE A 44 -1.32 2.83 -2.31
C ILE A 44 -1.64 4.32 -2.28
N TYR A 45 -2.90 4.67 -2.07
CA TYR A 45 -3.31 6.07 -1.94
C TYR A 45 -2.63 6.76 -0.75
N PHE A 46 -2.48 6.08 0.38
CA PHE A 46 -1.77 6.59 1.56
C PHE A 46 -0.36 7.05 1.21
N HIS A 47 0.37 6.21 0.48
CA HIS A 47 1.73 6.51 0.07
C HIS A 47 1.80 7.62 -0.99
N LEU A 48 0.88 7.63 -1.96
CA LEU A 48 0.85 8.66 -3.01
C LEU A 48 0.53 10.05 -2.44
N ALA A 49 -0.46 10.12 -1.55
CA ALA A 49 -0.92 11.37 -0.95
C ALA A 49 -0.08 11.80 0.27
N GLN A 50 0.93 11.00 0.66
CA GLN A 50 1.82 11.26 1.81
C GLN A 50 1.02 11.56 3.10
N LEU A 51 0.01 10.74 3.35
CA LEU A 51 -0.82 10.87 4.54
C LEU A 51 -0.12 10.21 5.73
N ASP A 52 -0.25 10.83 6.90
CA ASP A 52 0.52 10.44 8.10
C ASP A 52 -0.31 9.62 9.09
N SER A 53 -1.65 9.60 8.96
CA SER A 53 -2.52 8.83 9.85
C SER A 53 -3.72 8.19 9.17
N LEU A 54 -4.22 7.09 9.74
CA LEU A 54 -5.47 6.45 9.28
C LEU A 54 -6.67 7.40 9.34
N ARG A 55 -6.64 8.40 10.24
CA ARG A 55 -7.68 9.43 10.33
C ARG A 55 -7.67 10.32 9.10
N ASP A 56 -6.49 10.69 8.60
CA ASP A 56 -6.39 11.52 7.40
C ASP A 56 -6.97 10.83 6.16
N ILE A 57 -6.80 9.50 6.06
CA ILE A 57 -7.49 8.71 5.01
C ILE A 57 -8.99 8.76 5.18
N HIS A 58 -9.47 8.48 6.39
CA HIS A 58 -10.90 8.38 6.64
C HIS A 58 -11.59 9.71 6.32
N ASP A 59 -11.04 10.81 6.82
CA ASP A 59 -11.56 12.15 6.59
C ASP A 59 -11.47 12.54 5.11
N PHE A 60 -10.46 12.03 4.39
CA PHE A 60 -10.32 12.23 2.95
C PHE A 60 -11.35 11.41 2.14
N MET A 61 -11.58 10.14 2.47
CA MET A 61 -12.60 9.29 1.82
C MET A 61 -14.01 9.86 2.00
N GLU A 62 -14.32 10.41 3.18
CA GLU A 62 -15.62 11.03 3.45
C GLU A 62 -15.83 12.36 2.69
N SER A 63 -14.75 13.03 2.25
CA SER A 63 -14.82 14.36 1.65
C SER A 63 -14.70 14.40 0.12
N ASP A 64 -14.32 13.30 -0.53
CA ASP A 64 -14.05 13.26 -1.98
C ASP A 64 -14.84 12.15 -2.68
N SER A 65 -15.86 12.54 -3.47
CA SER A 65 -16.72 11.60 -4.18
C SER A 65 -15.99 10.81 -5.26
N ASP A 66 -14.95 11.38 -5.87
CA ASP A 66 -14.25 10.77 -7.00
C ASP A 66 -13.29 9.68 -6.49
N LEU A 67 -12.72 9.86 -5.29
CA LEU A 67 -11.96 8.80 -4.64
C LEU A 67 -12.85 7.59 -4.32
N ASN A 68 -14.10 7.84 -3.94
CA ASN A 68 -15.05 6.79 -3.58
C ASN A 68 -15.43 5.89 -4.78
N GLU A 69 -15.21 6.33 -6.01
CA GLU A 69 -15.32 5.48 -7.20
C GLU A 69 -14.19 4.46 -7.30
N LEU A 70 -13.00 4.81 -6.81
CA LEU A 70 -11.81 3.95 -6.85
C LEU A 70 -11.67 3.09 -5.60
N ILE A 71 -11.94 3.66 -4.43
CA ILE A 71 -11.79 3.02 -3.12
C ILE A 71 -13.11 3.08 -2.38
N ASN A 72 -13.64 1.93 -1.97
CA ASN A 72 -14.86 1.91 -1.19
C ASN A 72 -14.59 2.55 0.19
N PRO A 73 -15.40 3.55 0.60
CA PRO A 73 -15.25 4.18 1.90
C PRO A 73 -15.46 3.15 3.01
N VAL A 74 -14.59 3.20 4.01
CA VAL A 74 -14.59 2.28 5.15
C VAL A 74 -14.29 3.05 6.42
N SER A 75 -14.89 2.61 7.52
CA SER A 75 -14.67 3.26 8.82
C SER A 75 -13.20 3.15 9.25
N LEU A 76 -12.77 4.08 10.10
CA LEU A 76 -11.44 4.03 10.73
C LEU A 76 -11.18 2.68 11.44
N GLY A 77 -12.20 2.14 12.12
CA GLY A 77 -12.13 0.85 12.79
C GLY A 77 -11.92 -0.31 11.81
N SER A 78 -12.55 -0.25 10.63
CA SER A 78 -12.36 -1.24 9.56
C SER A 78 -10.94 -1.19 9.00
N LEU A 79 -10.40 0.00 8.70
CA LEU A 79 -9.01 0.16 8.24
C LEU A 79 -8.00 -0.37 9.26
N SER A 80 -8.18 -0.02 10.53
CA SER A 80 -7.34 -0.54 11.61
C SER A 80 -7.43 -2.07 11.71
N ASN A 81 -8.63 -2.62 11.63
CA ASN A 81 -8.85 -4.06 11.63
C ASN A 81 -8.18 -4.75 10.44
N TYR A 82 -8.24 -4.17 9.24
CA TYR A 82 -7.61 -4.70 8.05
C TYR A 82 -6.08 -4.73 8.18
N ASN A 83 -5.47 -3.64 8.66
CA ASN A 83 -4.04 -3.59 8.92
C ASN A 83 -3.56 -4.66 9.91
N ASN A 84 -4.38 -4.99 10.92
CA ASN A 84 -3.99 -5.94 11.96
C ASN A 84 -4.25 -7.41 11.56
N ASN A 85 -5.27 -7.66 10.75
CA ASN A 85 -5.80 -9.03 10.56
C ASN A 85 -5.68 -9.57 9.14
N ILE A 86 -5.45 -8.74 8.12
CA ILE A 86 -5.15 -9.27 6.78
C ILE A 86 -3.74 -9.84 6.80
N ASN A 87 -3.60 -11.11 6.42
CA ASN A 87 -2.27 -11.69 6.22
C ASN A 87 -1.58 -10.95 5.07
N PHE A 88 -0.49 -10.23 5.35
CA PHE A 88 0.24 -9.45 4.34
C PHE A 88 0.78 -10.29 3.18
N GLU A 89 0.94 -11.61 3.38
CA GLU A 89 1.39 -12.55 2.35
C GLU A 89 0.46 -12.56 1.13
N VAL A 90 -0.81 -12.14 1.29
CA VAL A 90 -1.75 -11.99 0.17
C VAL A 90 -1.26 -11.02 -0.91
N TYR A 91 -0.39 -10.08 -0.54
CA TYR A 91 0.14 -9.05 -1.44
C TYR A 91 1.50 -9.41 -2.06
N ILE A 92 2.21 -10.39 -1.50
CA ILE A 92 3.57 -10.75 -1.94
C ILE A 92 3.63 -11.17 -3.41
N PRO A 93 2.75 -12.06 -3.93
CA PRO A 93 2.81 -12.48 -5.32
C PRO A 93 2.64 -11.31 -6.30
N LEU A 94 1.77 -10.37 -5.95
CA LEU A 94 1.56 -9.16 -6.74
C LEU A 94 2.80 -8.26 -6.72
N LEU A 95 3.37 -7.99 -5.55
CA LEU A 95 4.57 -7.18 -5.42
C LEU A 95 5.75 -7.76 -6.21
N ASN A 96 5.96 -9.08 -6.10
CA ASN A 96 7.00 -9.77 -6.86
C ASN A 96 6.80 -9.65 -8.37
N GLN A 97 5.56 -9.73 -8.85
CA GLN A 97 5.26 -9.58 -10.28
C GLN A 97 5.50 -8.14 -10.78
N ILE A 98 5.14 -7.13 -9.99
CA ILE A 98 5.41 -5.72 -10.31
C ILE A 98 6.92 -5.46 -10.34
N ILE A 99 7.67 -5.92 -9.33
CA ILE A 99 9.12 -5.79 -9.28
C ILE A 99 9.77 -6.50 -10.47
N ALA A 100 9.37 -7.73 -10.77
CA ALA A 100 9.89 -8.48 -11.92
C ALA A 100 9.61 -7.75 -13.25
N THR A 101 8.41 -7.19 -13.41
CA THR A 101 8.04 -6.42 -14.60
C THR A 101 8.91 -5.16 -14.73
N ALA A 102 9.07 -4.40 -13.64
CA ALA A 102 9.92 -3.21 -13.62
C ALA A 102 11.38 -3.57 -13.93
N MET A 103 11.90 -4.64 -13.33
CA MET A 103 13.24 -5.13 -13.61
C MET A 103 13.41 -5.58 -15.07
N ASN A 104 12.39 -6.15 -15.71
CA ASN A 104 12.52 -6.57 -17.11
C ASN A 104 12.45 -5.38 -18.09
N GLN A 105 11.82 -4.28 -17.71
CA GLN A 105 11.66 -3.10 -18.57
C GLN A 105 12.82 -2.09 -18.47
N LEU A 106 13.57 -2.09 -17.36
CA LEU A 106 14.66 -1.15 -17.14
C LEU A 106 16.00 -1.65 -17.71
N SER A 107 16.81 -0.76 -18.25
CA SER A 107 18.20 -1.07 -18.61
C SER A 107 19.05 -1.29 -17.35
N ILE A 108 20.16 -2.04 -17.46
CA ILE A 108 21.05 -2.35 -16.33
C ILE A 108 21.51 -1.08 -15.61
N ASP A 109 21.88 -0.04 -16.36
CA ASP A 109 22.33 1.25 -15.81
C ASP A 109 21.23 1.96 -15.02
N HIS A 110 19.97 1.90 -15.49
CA HIS A 110 18.83 2.47 -14.78
C HIS A 110 18.49 1.67 -13.52
N LYS A 111 18.64 0.35 -13.53
CA LYS A 111 18.41 -0.48 -12.33
C LYS A 111 19.38 -0.10 -11.21
N ILE A 112 20.66 0.03 -11.52
CA ILE A 112 21.69 0.38 -10.52
C ILE A 112 21.48 1.80 -9.99
N LYS A 113 21.06 2.73 -10.86
CA LYS A 113 20.80 4.13 -10.48
C LYS A 113 19.55 4.28 -9.62
N GLU A 114 18.42 3.70 -10.03
CA GLU A 114 17.12 3.87 -9.37
C GLU A 114 16.93 2.92 -8.17
N PHE A 115 17.44 1.69 -8.26
CA PHE A 115 17.31 0.65 -7.24
C PHE A 115 18.65 0.28 -6.59
N GLY A 116 19.60 1.22 -6.48
CA GLY A 116 20.95 0.98 -5.94
C GLY A 116 20.95 0.41 -4.50
N SER A 117 21.54 1.11 -3.53
CA SER A 117 21.44 0.67 -2.14
C SER A 117 20.00 0.86 -1.62
N VAL A 118 19.07 -0.04 -1.94
CA VAL A 118 17.74 -0.08 -1.31
C VAL A 118 17.95 -0.41 0.17
N LYS A 119 17.99 0.62 1.01
CA LYS A 119 17.99 0.47 2.46
C LYS A 119 16.56 0.18 2.87
N ILE A 120 16.24 -1.09 3.03
CA ILE A 120 14.94 -1.52 3.55
C ILE A 120 14.89 -1.11 5.02
N ILE A 121 14.08 -0.09 5.32
CA ILE A 121 13.63 0.20 6.68
C ILE A 121 12.21 -0.33 6.74
N ASP A 122 11.99 -1.42 7.46
CA ASP A 122 10.64 -1.92 7.71
C ASP A 122 10.19 -1.54 9.13
N SER A 123 8.93 -1.82 9.45
CA SER A 123 8.38 -1.63 10.78
C SER A 123 9.03 -2.53 11.85
N SER A 124 9.67 -3.63 11.47
CA SER A 124 10.45 -4.47 12.39
C SER A 124 11.74 -3.77 12.83
N THR A 125 12.32 -2.93 11.97
CA THR A 125 13.48 -2.08 12.27
C THR A 125 13.11 -1.01 13.29
N VAL A 126 11.90 -0.44 13.17
CA VAL A 126 11.33 0.49 14.17
C VAL A 126 11.03 -0.23 15.49
N SER A 127 10.44 -1.43 15.43
CA SER A 127 10.16 -2.24 16.63
C SER A 127 11.44 -2.69 17.34
N MET A 128 12.49 -3.01 16.58
CA MET A 128 13.83 -3.30 17.10
C MET A 128 14.41 -2.06 17.80
N ALA A 129 14.29 -0.87 17.19
CA ALA A 129 14.70 0.37 17.84
C ALA A 129 13.94 0.62 19.16
N LEU A 130 12.63 0.37 19.20
CA LEU A 130 11.83 0.46 20.44
C LEU A 130 12.25 -0.58 21.49
N SER A 131 12.65 -1.77 21.06
CA SER A 131 13.11 -2.85 21.93
C SER A 131 14.43 -2.51 22.61
N TYR A 132 15.37 -1.90 21.86
CA TYR A 132 16.71 -1.55 22.35
C TYR A 132 16.78 -0.16 22.99
N PHE A 133 15.95 0.78 22.54
CA PHE A 133 15.93 2.16 23.01
C PHE A 133 14.54 2.48 23.58
N LYS A 134 14.26 1.96 24.78
CA LYS A 134 12.98 2.18 25.49
C LYS A 134 12.62 3.65 25.74
N TRP A 135 13.59 4.57 25.63
CA TRP A 135 13.40 6.01 25.76
C TRP A 135 12.95 6.69 24.46
N ALA A 136 13.07 6.01 23.32
CA ALA A 136 12.61 6.49 22.03
C ALA A 136 11.09 6.24 21.90
N GLU A 137 10.29 6.92 22.70
CA GLU A 137 8.85 6.97 22.47
C GLU A 137 8.58 7.80 21.21
N PHE A 138 7.95 7.21 20.20
CA PHE A 138 7.41 7.98 19.07
C PHE A 138 6.30 8.88 19.62
N ARG A 139 6.52 10.19 19.54
CA ARG A 139 5.51 11.22 19.85
C ARG A 139 4.63 11.49 18.64
#